data_AF-A0A519W9E0-F1
#
_entry.id   AF-A0A519W9E0-F1
#
_cell.length_a   1.000
_cell.length_b   1.000
_cell.length_c   1.000
_cell.angle_alpha   90.00
_cell.angle_beta   90.00
_cell.angle_gamma   90.00
#
_symmetry.space_group_name_H-M   'P 1'
#
loop_
_entity.id
_entity.type
_entity.pdbx_description
1 polymer ?
#
loop_
_entity_poly.entity_id
_entity_poly.type
_entity_poly.pdbx_seq_one_letter_code
_entity_poly.pdbx_strand_id
1 'polypeptide(L)'
;METKKQLSLFDLSMIVVSLVIGMGIFRTPVNVAKAAQIPELFFLAWIVGGFIALCGALSYAEIGSRFPVTGGYYKIFSEFYHPSIAFAINC
;
A
#
# COMPACT_ATOMS: atom_id res chain seq x y z
N MET A 1 -13.15 26.41 -8.65
CA MET A 1 -11.70 26.62 -8.44
C MET A 1 -10.98 25.52 -9.20
N GLU A 2 -10.28 25.85 -10.27
CA GLU A 2 -9.52 24.88 -11.06
C GLU A 2 -8.29 24.46 -10.25
N THR A 3 -8.23 23.20 -9.82
CA THR A 3 -7.13 22.69 -9.00
C THR A 3 -5.89 22.56 -9.88
N LYS A 4 -4.95 23.50 -9.79
CA LYS A 4 -3.65 23.35 -10.46
C LYS A 4 -2.97 22.08 -9.93
N LYS A 5 -2.55 21.21 -10.84
CA LYS A 5 -1.73 20.03 -10.49
C LYS A 5 -0.37 20.52 -9.99
N GLN A 6 -0.16 20.48 -8.68
CA GLN A 6 1.07 20.97 -8.03
C GLN A 6 2.12 19.86 -7.81
N LEU A 7 1.71 18.59 -7.91
CA LEU A 7 2.59 17.45 -7.64
C LEU A 7 3.03 16.78 -8.95
N SER A 8 4.34 16.61 -9.10
CA SER A 8 4.95 15.76 -10.11
C SER A 8 4.80 14.28 -9.75
N LEU A 9 5.06 13.40 -10.72
CA LEU A 9 5.17 11.95 -10.48
C LEU A 9 6.29 11.62 -9.48
N PHE A 10 7.39 12.37 -9.53
CA PHE A 10 8.50 12.19 -8.60
C PHE A 10 8.07 12.53 -7.16
N ASP A 11 7.38 13.65 -6.97
CA ASP A 11 6.89 14.08 -5.65
C ASP A 11 5.94 13.04 -5.06
N LEU A 12 4.97 12.57 -5.87
CA LEU A 12 4.05 11.50 -5.49
C LEU A 12 4.78 10.20 -5.11
N SER A 13 5.80 9.81 -5.89
CA SER A 13 6.57 8.60 -5.61
C SER A 13 7.34 8.71 -4.29
N MET A 14 7.97 9.86 -4.02
CA MET A 14 8.67 10.11 -2.77
C MET A 14 7.74 10.12 -1.56
N ILE A 15 6.52 10.64 -1.70
CA ILE A 15 5.48 10.55 -0.67
C ILE A 15 5.12 9.09 -0.39
N VAL A 16 4.94 8.26 -1.43
CA VAL A 16 4.62 6.84 -1.23
C VAL A 16 5.78 6.10 -0.55
N VAL A 17 7.03 6.35 -0.96
CA VAL A 17 8.22 5.73 -0.34
C VAL A 17 8.30 6.08 1.15
N SER A 18 8.07 7.34 1.53
CA SER A 18 8.12 7.75 2.94
C SER A 18 6.97 7.19 3.78
N LEU A 19 5.80 6.97 3.18
CA LEU A 19 4.66 6.31 3.85
C LEU A 19 4.89 4.81 4.08
N VAL A 20 5.59 4.14 3.15
CA VAL A 20 5.86 2.69 3.24
C VAL A 20 7.03 2.39 4.17
N ILE A 21 8.11 3.19 4.13
CA ILE A 21 9.28 3.00 5.00
C ILE A 21 8.99 3.57 6.38
N GLY A 22 8.42 2.75 7.25
CA GLY A 22 8.16 3.07 8.65
C GLY A 22 9.04 2.32 9.66
N MET A 23 8.68 2.40 10.95
CA MET A 23 9.39 1.71 12.03
C MET A 23 9.43 0.18 11.89
N GLY A 24 8.54 -0.40 11.08
CA GLY A 24 8.45 -1.85 10.87
C GLY A 24 9.76 -2.49 10.42
N ILE A 25 10.58 -1.80 9.62
CA ILE A 25 11.87 -2.33 9.15
C ILE A 25 12.88 -2.53 10.28
N PHE A 26 12.74 -1.85 11.42
CA PHE A 26 13.65 -2.03 12.55
C PHE A 26 13.24 -3.18 13.47
N ARG A 27 11.97 -3.59 13.45
CA ARG A 27 11.44 -4.63 14.36
C ARG A 27 11.20 -5.96 13.65
N THR A 28 10.64 -5.93 12.45
CA THR A 28 10.22 -7.12 11.70
C THR A 28 11.40 -8.05 11.33
N PRO A 29 12.58 -7.56 10.89
CA PRO A 29 13.68 -8.45 10.52
C PRO A 29 14.13 -9.39 11.65
N VAL A 30 14.10 -8.92 12.90
CA VAL A 30 14.48 -9.78 14.04
C VAL A 30 13.54 -10.97 14.17
N ASN A 31 12.24 -10.75 14.00
CA ASN A 31 11.26 -11.83 14.06
C ASN A 31 11.36 -12.77 12.85
N VAL A 32 11.56 -12.21 11.65
CA VAL A 32 11.72 -13.00 10.41
C VAL A 32 13.00 -13.83 10.46
N ALA A 33 14.12 -13.28 10.92
CA ALA A 33 15.38 -14.01 11.08
C ALA A 33 15.26 -15.14 12.10
N LYS A 34 14.58 -14.88 13.23
CA LYS A 34 14.26 -15.90 14.23
C LYS A 34 13.37 -17.02 13.67
N ALA A 35 12.43 -16.72 12.77
CA ALA A 35 11.61 -17.75 12.15
C ALA A 35 12.34 -18.51 11.02
N ALA A 36 13.14 -17.79 10.22
CA ALA A 36 13.80 -18.33 9.04
C ALA A 36 14.97 -19.26 9.37
N GLN A 37 15.67 -19.02 10.50
CA GLN A 37 16.84 -19.79 10.99
C GLN A 37 18.06 -19.85 10.05
N ILE A 38 17.91 -19.55 8.75
CA ILE A 38 18.96 -19.47 7.74
C ILE A 38 18.87 -18.17 6.92
N PRO A 39 20.00 -17.62 6.43
CA PRO A 39 20.01 -16.35 5.68
C PRO A 39 19.23 -16.41 4.35
N GLU A 40 19.28 -17.54 3.65
CA GLU A 40 18.62 -17.70 2.35
C GLU A 40 17.11 -17.52 2.47
N LEU A 41 16.49 -18.18 3.45
CA LEU A 41 15.06 -18.08 3.71
C LEU A 41 14.66 -16.69 4.21
N PHE A 42 15.53 -16.02 4.97
CA PHE A 42 15.31 -14.64 5.40
C PHE A 42 15.17 -13.68 4.20
N PHE A 43 16.14 -13.70 3.27
CA PHE A 43 16.09 -12.83 2.10
C PHE A 43 14.98 -13.23 1.13
N LEU A 44 14.73 -14.53 0.96
CA LEU A 44 13.65 -15.04 0.11
C LEU A 44 12.28 -14.56 0.60
N ALA A 45 12.05 -14.54 1.91
CA ALA A 45 10.81 -14.02 2.49
C ALA A 45 10.58 -12.54 2.14
N TRP A 46 11.64 -11.72 2.17
CA TRP A 46 11.56 -10.30 1.78
C TRP A 46 11.30 -10.12 0.28
N ILE A 47 11.94 -10.90 -0.57
CA ILE A 47 11.75 -10.85 -2.02
C ILE A 47 10.31 -11.25 -2.38
N VAL A 48 9.82 -12.37 -1.84
CA VAL A 48 8.46 -12.86 -2.07
C VAL A 48 7.43 -11.87 -1.52
N GLY A 49 7.64 -11.35 -0.30
CA GLY A 49 6.77 -10.33 0.29
C GLY A 49 6.73 -9.04 -0.53
N GLY A 50 7.87 -8.59 -1.05
CA GLY A 50 7.97 -7.45 -1.94
C GLY A 50 7.23 -7.66 -3.26
N PHE A 51 7.33 -8.85 -3.84
CA PHE A 51 6.59 -9.21 -5.05
C PHE A 51 5.07 -9.21 -4.82
N ILE A 52 4.60 -9.80 -3.72
CA ILE A 52 3.17 -9.77 -3.35
C ILE A 52 2.68 -8.34 -3.15
N ALA A 53 3.47 -7.50 -2.45
CA ALA A 53 3.15 -6.10 -2.24
C ALA A 53 3.07 -5.32 -3.57
N LEU A 54 3.97 -5.60 -4.52
CA LEU A 54 3.95 -5.00 -5.85
C LEU A 54 2.67 -5.36 -6.62
N CYS A 55 2.27 -6.63 -6.60
CA CYS A 55 1.01 -7.07 -7.22
C CYS A 55 -0.18 -6.31 -6.62
N GLY A 56 -0.26 -6.20 -5.29
CA GLY A 56 -1.32 -5.44 -4.62
C GLY A 56 -1.31 -3.96 -4.98
N ALA A 57 -0.12 -3.34 -5.04
CA ALA A 57 0.03 -1.93 -5.42
C ALA A 57 -0.47 -1.67 -6.86
N LEU A 58 -0.16 -2.56 -7.80
CA LEU A 58 -0.65 -2.47 -9.19
C LEU A 58 -2.16 -2.63 -9.27
N SER A 59 -2.75 -3.57 -8.52
CA SER A 59 -4.21 -3.72 -8.44
C SER A 59 -4.89 -2.45 -7.92
N TYR A 60 -4.33 -1.81 -6.88
CA TYR A 60 -4.85 -0.54 -6.39
C TYR A 60 -4.64 0.62 -7.36
N ALA A 61 -3.53 0.65 -8.08
CA ALA A 61 -3.28 1.64 -9.12
C ALA A 61 -4.31 1.54 -10.26
N GLU A 62 -4.67 0.33 -10.67
CA GLU A 62 -5.71 0.12 -11.68
C GLU A 62 -7.07 0.69 -11.21
N ILE A 63 -7.49 0.35 -9.99
CA ILE A 63 -8.76 0.85 -9.42
C ILE A 63 -8.74 2.38 -9.33
N GLY A 64 -7.67 2.97 -8.78
CA GLY A 64 -7.53 4.42 -8.64
C GLY A 64 -7.47 5.18 -9.97
N SER A 65 -6.92 4.55 -11.01
CA SER A 65 -6.91 5.11 -12.37
C SER A 65 -8.29 5.08 -13.03
N ARG A 66 -9.09 4.06 -12.73
CA ARG A 66 -10.43 3.86 -13.31
C ARG A 66 -11.52 4.65 -12.60
N PHE A 67 -11.36 4.90 -11.30
CA PHE A 67 -12.30 5.68 -10.49
C PHE A 67 -11.56 6.73 -9.66
N PRO A 68 -11.10 7.84 -10.27
CA PRO A 68 -10.25 8.84 -9.62
C PRO A 68 -11.07 9.76 -8.70
N VAL A 69 -11.30 9.30 -7.48
CA VAL A 69 -12.09 10.01 -6.46
C VAL A 69 -11.29 10.19 -5.16
N THR A 70 -11.57 11.27 -4.44
CA THR A 70 -11.04 11.47 -3.08
C THR A 70 -11.83 10.64 -2.08
N GLY A 71 -11.14 10.05 -1.10
CA GLY A 71 -11.75 9.23 -0.03
C GLY A 71 -11.30 7.77 0.01
N GLY A 72 -10.44 7.34 -0.92
CA GLY A 72 -9.78 6.03 -0.89
C GLY A 72 -10.75 4.87 -0.76
N TYR A 73 -10.43 3.92 0.14
CA TYR A 73 -11.22 2.72 0.39
C TYR A 73 -12.68 3.03 0.71
N TYR A 74 -12.96 4.00 1.59
CA TYR A 74 -14.33 4.29 1.98
C TYR A 74 -15.19 4.68 0.78
N LYS A 75 -14.71 5.61 -0.06
CA LYS A 75 -15.49 6.06 -1.22
C LYS A 75 -15.66 4.95 -2.26
N ILE A 76 -14.63 4.14 -2.51
CA ILE A 76 -14.70 3.00 -3.43
C ILE A 76 -15.74 1.98 -2.94
N PHE A 77 -15.66 1.53 -1.69
CA PHE A 77 -16.56 0.50 -1.17
C PHE A 77 -17.99 1.01 -0.96
N SER A 78 -18.16 2.29 -0.64
CA SER A 78 -19.48 2.92 -0.50
C SER A 78 -20.23 2.96 -1.83
N GLU A 79 -19.51 3.19 -2.93
CA GLU A 79 -20.06 3.25 -4.28
C GLU A 79 -20.40 1.86 -4.85
N PHE A 80 -19.51 0.88 -4.67
CA PHE A 80 -19.63 -0.42 -5.34
C PHE A 80 -20.25 -1.54 -4.50
N TYR A 81 -20.33 -1.38 -3.17
CA TYR A 81 -20.91 -2.38 -2.27
C TYR A 81 -22.05 -1.79 -1.44
N HIS A 82 -21.73 -1.04 -0.39
CA HIS A 82 -22.69 -0.31 0.45
C HIS A 82 -21.94 0.59 1.46
N PRO A 83 -22.45 1.76 1.83
CA PRO A 83 -21.81 2.64 2.82
C PRO A 83 -21.52 1.97 4.18
N SER A 84 -22.37 1.03 4.62
CA SER A 84 -22.14 0.30 5.89
C SER A 84 -20.93 -0.64 5.83
N ILE A 85 -20.70 -1.28 4.67
CA ILE A 85 -19.53 -2.15 4.45
C ILE A 85 -18.26 -1.30 4.40
N ALA A 86 -18.33 -0.17 3.70
CA ALA A 86 -17.24 0.79 3.63
C ALA A 86 -16.86 1.31 5.02
N PHE A 87 -17.84 1.61 5.86
CA PHE A 87 -17.62 2.00 7.24
C PHE A 87 -16.95 0.87 8.04
N ALA A 88 -17.49 -0.36 7.95
CA ALA A 88 -16.97 -1.51 8.69
C ALA A 88 -15.51 -1.86 8.36
N ILE A 89 -15.06 -1.62 7.11
CA ILE A 89 -13.68 -1.91 6.68
C ILE A 89 -12.72 -0.74 7.00
N ASN A 90 -13.23 0.49 7.08
CA ASN A 90 -12.40 1.67 7.30
C ASN A 90 -12.20 2.01 8.78
N CYS A 91 -12.94 1.36 9.68
CA CYS A 91 -12.78 1.41 11.13
C CYS A 91 -11.75 0.39 11.63
#